data_AF-A0A962NPG4-F1
#
_entry.id   AF-A0A962NPG4-F1
#
_cell.length_a   1.000
_cell.length_b   1.000
_cell.length_c   1.000
_cell.angle_alpha   90.00
_cell.angle_beta   90.00
_cell.angle_gamma   90.00
#
_symmetry.space_group_name_H-M   'P 1'
#
loop_
_entity.id
_entity.type
_entity.pdbx_description
1 polymer ?
#
loop_
_entity_poly.entity_id
_entity_poly.type
_entity_poly.pdbx_seq_one_letter_code
_entity_poly.pdbx_strand_id
1 'polypeptide(L)'
;MVRLFIYILLAVLTGLLATLFLAREPGYLLISFGAASFETSLFALFVAIIALLILLRLVLLLLGWVNPMRLVYAGQSWSQARAQRREHNAPPPEEELRAALEQELSEQAQANGALALTPAQLRKLWKKRTRKLTTDDALIVVYADALANIDALPEALRTLEKSLDAQWSDTLVRKYSLLCLRSDDKMAVQQLQKAEGWLNSREQDAVLLLALGRLSLRNQLWGKARDYLERSLKLRQDYEVFAELARLLQSLKEPERNARYLLAATTLISQDLPDFPQPD
;
A
#
# COMPACT_ATOMS: atom_id res chain seq x y z
N MET A 1 -39.15 -53.25 -23.72
CA MET A 1 -40.31 -53.40 -24.62
C MET A 1 -41.49 -54.08 -23.94
N VAL A 2 -41.38 -55.34 -23.48
CA VAL A 2 -42.51 -56.12 -22.91
C VAL A 2 -43.16 -55.46 -21.67
N ARG A 3 -42.37 -54.86 -20.76
CA ARG A 3 -42.92 -54.18 -19.57
C ARG A 3 -43.79 -52.98 -19.92
N LEU A 4 -43.39 -52.18 -20.91
CA LEU A 4 -44.16 -51.02 -21.39
C LEU A 4 -45.48 -51.48 -22.01
N PHE A 5 -45.44 -52.56 -22.79
CA PHE A 5 -46.64 -53.16 -23.39
C PHE A 5 -47.62 -53.68 -22.33
N ILE A 6 -47.13 -54.36 -21.28
CA ILE A 6 -47.97 -54.82 -20.17
C ILE A 6 -48.62 -53.64 -19.43
N TYR A 7 -47.89 -52.55 -19.17
CA TYR A 7 -48.47 -51.37 -18.53
C TYR A 7 -49.52 -50.67 -19.40
N ILE A 8 -49.29 -50.57 -20.71
CA ILE A 8 -50.27 -49.99 -21.65
C ILE A 8 -51.52 -50.88 -21.71
N LEU A 9 -51.35 -52.19 -21.83
CA LEU A 9 -52.47 -53.14 -21.87
C LEU A 9 -53.29 -53.07 -20.58
N LEU A 10 -52.62 -53.02 -19.42
CA LEU A 10 -53.27 -52.92 -18.12
C LEU A 10 -54.00 -51.58 -17.97
N ALA A 11 -53.40 -50.46 -18.42
CA ALA A 11 -54.03 -49.15 -18.39
C ALA A 11 -55.25 -49.04 -19.32
N VAL A 12 -55.21 -49.68 -20.49
CA VAL A 12 -56.36 -49.74 -21.41
C VAL A 12 -57.47 -50.63 -20.82
N LEU A 13 -57.12 -51.77 -20.24
CA LEU A 13 -58.08 -52.68 -19.62
C LEU A 13 -58.76 -52.03 -18.40
N THR A 14 -58.00 -51.39 -17.52
CA THR A 14 -58.56 -50.66 -16.35
C THR A 14 -59.36 -49.46 -16.79
N GLY A 15 -58.93 -48.73 -17.83
CA GLY A 15 -59.69 -47.66 -18.45
C GLY A 15 -61.04 -48.14 -18.93
N LEU A 16 -61.08 -49.21 -19.74
CA LEU A 16 -62.32 -49.81 -20.26
C LEU A 16 -63.26 -50.25 -19.13
N LEU A 17 -62.73 -50.93 -18.11
CA LEU A 17 -63.50 -51.39 -16.94
C LEU A 17 -64.07 -50.22 -16.14
N ALA A 18 -63.28 -49.16 -15.93
CA ALA A 18 -63.73 -47.95 -15.27
C ALA A 18 -64.84 -47.27 -16.07
N THR A 19 -64.72 -47.15 -17.40
CA THR A 19 -65.76 -46.54 -18.25
C THR A 19 -67.06 -47.34 -18.19
N LEU A 20 -67.00 -48.66 -18.22
CA LEU A 20 -68.18 -49.52 -18.13
C LEU A 20 -68.85 -49.47 -16.74
N PHE A 21 -68.05 -49.34 -15.67
CA PHE A 21 -68.55 -49.23 -14.30
C PHE A 21 -69.21 -47.86 -14.05
N LEU A 22 -68.57 -46.78 -14.50
CA LEU A 22 -69.08 -45.40 -14.37
C LEU A 22 -70.31 -45.12 -15.26
N ALA A 23 -70.51 -45.89 -16.33
CA ALA A 23 -71.66 -45.73 -17.22
C ALA A 23 -72.98 -46.30 -16.65
N ARG A 24 -72.93 -47.16 -15.62
CA ARG A 24 -74.14 -47.79 -15.06
C ARG A 24 -74.91 -46.89 -14.08
N GLU A 25 -74.19 -46.16 -13.23
CA GLU A 25 -74.76 -45.15 -12.33
C GLU A 25 -73.81 -43.94 -12.29
N PRO A 26 -74.05 -42.89 -13.09
CA PRO A 26 -73.21 -41.70 -13.07
C PRO A 26 -73.48 -40.94 -11.76
N GLY A 27 -72.70 -41.25 -10.73
CA GLY A 27 -72.70 -40.47 -9.50
C GLY A 27 -72.48 -38.98 -9.83
N TYR A 28 -73.36 -38.12 -9.32
CA TYR A 28 -73.26 -36.67 -9.50
C TYR A 28 -72.63 -36.04 -8.26
N LEU A 29 -71.75 -35.08 -8.50
CA LEU A 29 -71.17 -34.25 -7.46
C LEU A 29 -71.74 -32.84 -7.66
N LEU A 30 -72.51 -32.37 -6.70
CA LEU A 30 -72.99 -31.00 -6.70
C LEU A 30 -72.02 -30.17 -5.85
N ILE A 31 -71.27 -29.28 -6.51
CA ILE A 31 -70.41 -28.32 -5.83
C ILE A 31 -71.20 -27.00 -5.77
N SER A 32 -71.69 -26.65 -4.57
CA SER A 32 -72.36 -25.37 -4.32
C SER A 32 -71.39 -24.41 -3.63
N PHE A 33 -71.15 -23.24 -4.22
CA PHE A 33 -70.35 -22.19 -3.63
C PHE A 33 -71.10 -20.84 -3.75
N GLY A 34 -71.61 -20.34 -2.63
CA GLY A 34 -72.46 -19.14 -2.61
C GLY A 34 -73.77 -19.35 -3.38
N ALA A 35 -74.05 -18.48 -4.35
CA ALA A 35 -75.25 -18.56 -5.20
C ALA A 35 -75.06 -19.44 -6.45
N ALA A 36 -73.85 -19.94 -6.71
CA ALA A 36 -73.56 -20.79 -7.87
C ALA A 36 -73.55 -22.27 -7.45
N SER A 37 -74.34 -23.08 -8.16
CA SER A 37 -74.32 -24.53 -8.05
C SER A 37 -73.90 -25.12 -9.40
N PHE A 38 -72.84 -25.93 -9.38
CA PHE A 38 -72.37 -26.65 -10.54
C PHE A 38 -72.56 -28.15 -10.31
N GLU A 39 -73.39 -28.76 -11.15
CA GLU A 39 -73.56 -30.20 -11.20
C GLU A 39 -72.49 -30.78 -12.14
N THR A 40 -71.53 -31.49 -11.58
CA THR A 40 -70.47 -32.15 -12.36
C THR A 40 -70.54 -33.65 -12.12
N SER A 41 -70.37 -34.45 -13.19
CA SER A 41 -70.29 -35.90 -13.02
C SER A 41 -69.00 -36.26 -12.28
N LEU A 42 -69.06 -37.27 -11.40
CA LEU A 42 -67.87 -37.77 -10.70
C LEU A 42 -66.76 -38.15 -11.69
N PHE A 43 -67.15 -38.61 -12.88
CA PHE A 43 -66.26 -38.89 -14.00
C PHE A 43 -65.50 -37.65 -14.50
N ALA A 44 -66.19 -36.53 -14.73
CA ALA A 44 -65.56 -35.31 -15.22
C ALA A 44 -64.55 -34.76 -14.21
N LEU A 45 -64.82 -34.88 -12.89
CA LEU A 45 -63.86 -34.52 -11.85
C LEU A 45 -62.59 -35.40 -11.94
N PHE A 46 -62.76 -36.71 -12.09
CA PHE A 46 -61.62 -37.64 -12.16
C PHE A 46 -60.72 -37.35 -13.36
N VAL A 47 -61.33 -37.09 -14.53
CA VAL A 47 -60.59 -36.68 -15.74
C VAL A 47 -59.86 -35.36 -15.52
N ALA A 48 -60.49 -34.37 -14.89
CA ALA A 48 -59.87 -33.08 -14.59
C ALA A 48 -58.66 -33.22 -13.64
N ILE A 49 -58.76 -34.06 -12.60
CA ILE A 49 -57.64 -34.35 -11.69
C ILE A 49 -56.47 -35.00 -12.43
N ILE A 50 -56.74 -35.99 -13.28
CA ILE A 50 -55.70 -36.63 -14.09
C ILE A 50 -55.03 -35.63 -15.02
N ALA A 51 -55.81 -34.79 -15.72
CA ALA A 51 -55.28 -33.76 -16.60
C ALA A 51 -54.39 -32.76 -15.83
N LEU A 52 -54.80 -32.34 -14.64
CA LEU A 52 -54.01 -31.45 -13.77
C LEU A 52 -52.68 -32.09 -13.34
N LEU A 53 -52.69 -33.38 -12.97
CA LEU A 53 -51.48 -34.10 -12.58
C LEU A 53 -50.51 -34.26 -13.75
N ILE A 54 -51.01 -34.52 -14.95
CA ILE A 54 -50.20 -34.58 -16.17
C ILE A 54 -49.57 -33.22 -16.45
N LEU A 55 -50.36 -32.14 -16.35
CA LEU A 55 -49.87 -30.78 -16.57
C LEU A 55 -48.81 -30.38 -15.54
N LEU A 56 -49.04 -30.68 -14.25
CA LEU A 56 -48.06 -30.45 -13.19
C LEU A 56 -46.76 -31.21 -13.46
N ARG A 57 -46.85 -32.47 -13.88
CA ARG A 57 -45.67 -33.29 -14.21
C ARG A 57 -44.91 -32.74 -15.43
N LEU A 58 -45.63 -32.25 -16.44
CA LEU A 58 -45.04 -31.57 -17.60
C LEU A 58 -44.31 -30.29 -17.19
N VAL A 59 -44.90 -29.47 -16.33
CA VAL A 59 -44.26 -28.25 -15.81
C VAL A 59 -42.99 -28.57 -15.02
N LEU A 60 -43.03 -29.58 -14.15
CA LEU A 60 -41.85 -30.02 -13.40
C LEU A 60 -40.75 -30.60 -14.31
N LEU A 61 -41.12 -31.30 -15.37
CA LEU A 61 -40.17 -31.79 -16.39
C LEU A 61 -39.54 -30.63 -17.16
N LEU A 62 -40.33 -29.62 -17.55
CA LEU A 62 -39.81 -28.42 -18.22
C LEU A 62 -38.88 -27.61 -17.31
N LEU A 63 -39.23 -27.43 -16.03
CA LEU A 63 -38.35 -26.79 -15.05
C LEU A 63 -37.06 -27.59 -14.85
N GLY A 64 -37.14 -28.92 -14.79
CA GLY A 64 -35.98 -29.80 -14.70
C GLY A 64 -35.09 -29.80 -15.95
N TRP A 65 -35.69 -29.66 -17.14
CA TRP A 65 -34.97 -29.58 -18.41
C TRP A 65 -34.27 -28.24 -18.61
N VAL A 66 -34.93 -27.14 -18.22
CA VAL A 66 -34.33 -25.79 -18.25
C VAL A 66 -33.30 -25.60 -17.13
N ASN A 67 -33.41 -26.37 -16.04
CA ASN A 67 -32.48 -26.44 -14.91
C ASN A 67 -31.90 -25.07 -14.52
N PRO A 68 -32.71 -24.14 -13.99
CA PRO A 68 -32.29 -22.76 -13.67
C PRO A 68 -31.12 -22.71 -12.68
N MET A 69 -30.94 -23.75 -11.86
CA MET A 69 -29.79 -23.89 -10.97
C MET A 69 -28.47 -23.98 -11.73
N ARG A 70 -28.44 -24.56 -12.94
CA ARG A 70 -27.23 -24.66 -13.77
C ARG A 70 -26.69 -23.29 -14.21
N LEU A 71 -27.59 -22.32 -14.46
CA LEU A 71 -27.24 -20.93 -14.74
C LEU A 71 -26.65 -20.22 -13.51
N VAL A 72 -27.21 -20.49 -12.32
CA VAL A 72 -26.69 -19.93 -11.05
C VAL A 72 -25.31 -20.51 -10.71
N TYR A 73 -25.11 -21.83 -10.87
CA TYR A 73 -23.80 -22.46 -10.68
C TYR A 73 -22.77 -22.02 -11.72
N ALA A 74 -23.16 -21.82 -12.98
CA ALA A 74 -22.30 -21.22 -13.99
C ALA A 74 -21.95 -19.76 -13.68
N GLY A 75 -22.89 -18.98 -13.11
CA GLY A 75 -22.64 -17.62 -12.66
C GLY A 75 -21.59 -17.53 -11.55
N GLN A 76 -21.57 -18.49 -10.62
CA GLN A 76 -20.59 -18.57 -9.53
C GLN A 76 -19.17 -18.91 -10.03
N SER A 77 -19.03 -19.85 -10.98
CA SER A 77 -17.72 -20.14 -11.57
C SER A 77 -17.19 -18.99 -12.42
N TRP A 78 -18.08 -18.26 -13.09
CA TRP A 78 -17.74 -17.03 -13.83
C TRP A 78 -17.38 -15.86 -12.91
N SER A 79 -17.97 -15.76 -11.71
CA SER A 79 -17.53 -14.75 -10.73
C SER A 79 -16.17 -15.12 -10.11
N GLN A 80 -15.91 -16.40 -9.82
CA GLN A 80 -14.64 -16.86 -9.29
C GLN A 80 -13.50 -16.68 -10.29
N ALA A 81 -13.70 -17.04 -11.56
CA ALA A 81 -12.70 -16.82 -12.61
C ALA A 81 -12.40 -15.33 -12.82
N ARG A 82 -13.38 -14.44 -12.63
CA ARG A 82 -13.17 -12.99 -12.65
C ARG A 82 -12.45 -12.49 -11.40
N ALA A 83 -12.72 -13.06 -10.22
CA ALA A 83 -12.02 -12.72 -8.98
C ALA A 83 -10.54 -13.10 -9.06
N GLN A 84 -10.23 -14.32 -9.51
CA GLN A 84 -8.85 -14.76 -9.72
C GLN A 84 -8.11 -13.93 -10.78
N ARG A 85 -8.78 -13.58 -11.89
CA ARG A 85 -8.20 -12.66 -12.88
C ARG A 85 -7.99 -11.26 -12.32
N ARG A 86 -8.83 -10.79 -11.41
CA ARG A 86 -8.68 -9.48 -10.75
C ARG A 86 -7.52 -9.48 -9.76
N GLU A 87 -7.33 -10.58 -9.05
CA GLU A 87 -6.21 -10.76 -8.12
C GLU A 87 -4.90 -10.92 -8.88
N HIS A 88 -4.87 -11.74 -9.93
CA HIS A 88 -3.69 -11.92 -10.78
C HIS A 88 -3.34 -10.68 -11.60
N ASN A 89 -4.34 -9.95 -12.11
CA ASN A 89 -4.15 -8.69 -12.83
C ASN A 89 -4.21 -7.47 -11.90
N ALA A 90 -4.24 -7.67 -10.58
CA ALA A 90 -4.17 -6.55 -9.66
C ALA A 90 -2.83 -5.85 -9.89
N PRO A 91 -2.80 -4.50 -9.93
CA PRO A 91 -1.52 -3.81 -9.90
C PRO A 91 -0.75 -4.27 -8.66
N PRO A 92 0.58 -4.45 -8.76
CA PRO A 92 1.39 -4.83 -7.62
C PRO A 92 1.15 -3.87 -6.44
N PRO A 93 1.24 -4.36 -5.19
CA PRO A 93 1.10 -3.54 -3.99
C PRO A 93 1.92 -2.25 -4.08
N GLU A 94 1.42 -1.17 -3.48
CA GLU A 94 2.13 0.12 -3.45
C GLU A 94 3.55 -0.02 -2.88
N GLU A 95 3.73 -0.90 -1.89
CA GLU A 95 5.02 -1.21 -1.29
C GLU A 95 6.03 -1.81 -2.28
N GLU A 96 5.59 -2.73 -3.15
CA GLU A 96 6.46 -3.32 -4.18
C GLU A 96 6.81 -2.28 -5.25
N LEU A 97 5.84 -1.45 -5.65
CA LEU A 97 6.10 -0.34 -6.57
C LEU A 97 7.08 0.68 -5.98
N ARG A 98 7.01 0.93 -4.66
CA ARG A 98 7.93 1.80 -3.94
C ARG A 98 9.32 1.20 -3.87
N ALA A 99 9.43 -0.06 -3.45
CA ALA A 99 10.71 -0.75 -3.35
C ALA A 99 11.42 -0.81 -4.72
N ALA A 100 10.66 -1.09 -5.79
CA ALA A 100 11.20 -1.07 -7.15
C ALA A 100 11.69 0.33 -7.57
N LEU A 101 10.95 1.40 -7.21
CA LEU A 101 11.37 2.77 -7.49
C LEU A 101 12.62 3.15 -6.67
N GLU A 102 12.66 2.81 -5.39
CA GLU A 102 13.79 3.07 -4.51
C GLU A 102 15.05 2.36 -5.01
N GLN A 103 14.92 1.11 -5.46
CA GLN A 103 16.01 0.37 -6.08
C GLN A 103 16.48 1.05 -7.38
N GLU A 104 15.56 1.39 -8.28
CA GLU A 104 15.87 2.07 -9.56
C GLU A 104 16.58 3.42 -9.32
N LEU A 105 16.15 4.20 -8.32
CA LEU A 105 16.79 5.47 -7.95
C LEU A 105 18.16 5.25 -7.28
N SER A 106 18.31 4.21 -6.46
CA SER A 106 19.57 3.88 -5.81
C SER A 106 20.64 3.48 -6.83
N GLU A 107 20.24 2.73 -7.87
CA GLU A 107 21.11 2.42 -9.00
C GLU A 107 21.56 3.69 -9.73
N GLN A 108 20.64 4.66 -9.93
CA GLN A 108 20.97 5.94 -10.55
C GLN A 108 21.86 6.84 -9.68
N ALA A 109 21.74 6.76 -8.35
CA ALA A 109 22.63 7.44 -7.41
C ALA A 109 24.07 6.93 -7.45
N GLN A 110 24.28 5.68 -7.90
CA GLN A 110 25.60 5.05 -8.02
C GLN A 110 26.09 4.94 -9.48
N ALA A 111 25.23 5.22 -10.46
CA ALA A 111 25.54 5.11 -11.87
C ALA A 111 26.59 6.15 -12.29
N ASN A 112 27.55 5.75 -13.13
CA ASN A 112 28.59 6.65 -13.64
C ASN A 112 28.45 6.86 -15.16
N GLY A 113 28.64 8.11 -15.61
CA GLY A 113 28.76 8.44 -17.03
C GLY A 113 27.51 8.13 -17.86
N ALA A 114 27.67 7.36 -18.94
CA ALA A 114 26.63 7.12 -19.95
C ALA A 114 25.42 6.29 -19.45
N LEU A 115 25.54 5.63 -18.29
CA LEU A 115 24.46 4.85 -17.68
C LEU A 115 23.53 5.71 -16.81
N ALA A 116 23.96 6.92 -16.43
CA ALA A 116 23.18 7.81 -15.61
C ALA A 116 22.12 8.54 -16.44
N LEU A 117 20.89 8.61 -15.91
CA LEU A 117 19.81 9.35 -16.52
C LEU A 117 20.11 10.85 -16.53
N THR A 118 19.70 11.54 -17.61
CA THR A 118 19.73 13.00 -17.61
C THR A 118 18.76 13.58 -16.58
N PRO A 119 18.98 14.81 -16.07
CA PRO A 119 18.07 15.45 -15.12
C PRO A 119 16.61 15.50 -15.60
N ALA A 120 16.41 15.72 -16.89
CA ALA A 120 15.08 15.73 -17.50
C ALA A 120 14.39 14.35 -17.48
N GLN A 121 15.13 13.28 -17.75
CA GLN A 121 14.62 11.91 -17.67
C GLN A 121 14.29 11.51 -16.24
N LEU A 122 15.18 11.81 -15.30
CA LEU A 122 14.99 11.50 -13.88
C LEU A 122 13.77 12.24 -13.31
N ARG A 123 13.58 13.52 -13.66
CA ARG A 123 12.38 14.29 -13.30
C ARG A 123 11.10 13.72 -13.89
N LYS A 124 11.15 13.21 -15.12
CA LYS A 124 10.01 12.56 -15.78
C LYS A 124 9.66 11.24 -15.09
N LEU A 125 10.66 10.44 -14.73
CA LEU A 125 10.52 9.19 -13.98
C LEU A 125 9.85 9.47 -12.63
N TRP A 126 10.42 10.41 -11.86
CA TRP A 126 9.90 10.82 -10.56
C TRP A 126 8.42 11.18 -10.64
N LYS A 127 8.06 12.17 -11.46
CA LYS A 127 6.67 12.63 -11.60
C LYS A 127 5.69 11.53 -12.03
N LYS A 128 6.13 10.61 -12.89
CA LYS A 128 5.28 9.51 -13.37
C LYS A 128 4.99 8.51 -12.27
N ARG A 129 6.00 8.19 -11.45
CA ARG A 129 5.91 7.16 -10.41
C ARG A 129 5.26 7.72 -9.14
N THR A 130 5.67 8.88 -8.64
CA THR A 130 5.16 9.43 -7.38
C THR A 130 3.73 9.94 -7.41
N ARG A 131 3.11 10.11 -8.60
CA ARG A 131 1.71 10.57 -8.71
C ARG A 131 0.70 9.68 -7.96
N LYS A 132 1.02 8.41 -7.77
CA LYS A 132 0.16 7.42 -7.10
C LYS A 132 0.80 6.81 -5.86
N LEU A 133 1.98 7.29 -5.45
CA LEU A 133 2.72 6.75 -4.33
C LEU A 133 2.87 7.80 -3.23
N THR A 134 2.68 7.37 -1.99
CA THR A 134 3.08 8.16 -0.82
C THR A 134 4.61 8.27 -0.83
N THR A 135 5.12 9.50 -0.82
CA THR A 135 6.56 9.75 -0.80
C THR A 135 7.01 9.92 0.66
N ASP A 136 7.87 9.03 1.14
CA ASP A 136 8.49 9.12 2.46
C ASP A 136 9.90 9.73 2.40
N ASP A 137 10.47 9.95 3.59
CA ASP A 137 11.80 10.56 3.73
C ASP A 137 12.89 9.73 3.04
N ALA A 138 12.82 8.39 3.13
CA ALA A 138 13.81 7.50 2.53
C ALA A 138 13.83 7.67 1.00
N LEU A 139 12.66 7.66 0.37
CA LEU A 139 12.55 7.83 -1.08
C LEU A 139 13.03 9.21 -1.54
N ILE A 140 12.76 10.27 -0.75
CA ILE A 140 13.27 11.62 -1.04
C ILE A 140 14.80 11.66 -0.93
N VAL A 141 15.40 11.00 0.06
CA VAL A 141 16.86 10.93 0.22
C VAL A 141 17.50 10.29 -1.01
N VAL A 142 17.00 9.12 -1.43
CA VAL A 142 17.55 8.41 -2.59
C VAL A 142 17.36 9.22 -3.88
N TYR A 143 16.22 9.89 -4.03
CA TYR A 143 15.99 10.78 -5.17
C TYR A 143 16.94 11.98 -5.19
N ALA A 144 17.20 12.60 -4.03
CA ALA A 144 18.17 13.68 -3.89
C ALA A 144 19.60 13.21 -4.20
N ASP A 145 19.95 11.97 -3.85
CA ASP A 145 21.22 11.36 -4.23
C ASP A 145 21.36 11.13 -5.72
N ALA A 146 20.33 10.58 -6.36
CA ALA A 146 20.29 10.41 -7.81
C ALA A 146 20.46 11.76 -8.54
N LEU A 147 19.80 12.82 -8.06
CA LEU A 147 19.97 14.18 -8.60
C LEU A 147 21.37 14.74 -8.36
N ALA A 148 21.92 14.56 -7.16
CA ALA A 148 23.26 15.04 -6.83
C ALA A 148 24.35 14.31 -7.63
N ASN A 149 24.11 13.06 -8.04
CA ASN A 149 25.03 12.26 -8.85
C ASN A 149 25.11 12.72 -10.32
N ILE A 150 24.03 13.30 -10.84
CA ILE A 150 23.93 13.79 -12.24
C ILE A 150 24.15 15.30 -12.35
N ASP A 151 24.88 15.88 -11.39
CA ASP A 151 25.17 17.33 -11.27
C ASP A 151 23.92 18.24 -11.20
N ALA A 152 22.76 17.69 -10.85
CA ALA A 152 21.52 18.43 -10.64
C ALA A 152 21.33 18.86 -9.18
N LEU A 153 22.42 19.25 -8.52
CA LEU A 153 22.44 19.60 -7.09
C LEU A 153 21.43 20.71 -6.69
N PRO A 154 21.22 21.78 -7.47
CA PRO A 154 20.20 22.79 -7.14
C PRO A 154 18.78 22.22 -7.09
N GLU A 155 18.47 21.21 -7.91
CA GLU A 155 17.16 20.54 -7.90
C GLU A 155 17.04 19.58 -6.71
N ALA A 156 18.14 18.91 -6.32
CA ALA A 156 18.20 18.07 -5.12
C ALA A 156 17.91 18.90 -3.85
N LEU A 157 18.61 20.01 -3.66
CA LEU A 157 18.44 20.90 -2.51
C LEU A 157 17.01 21.45 -2.43
N ARG A 158 16.46 21.94 -3.55
CA ARG A 158 15.07 22.42 -3.62
C ARG A 158 14.05 21.34 -3.28
N THR A 159 14.32 20.09 -3.64
CA THR A 159 13.41 18.97 -3.33
C THR A 159 13.41 18.67 -1.84
N LEU A 160 14.59 18.66 -1.21
CA LEU A 160 14.72 18.52 0.24
C LEU A 160 14.07 19.69 0.98
N GLU A 161 14.34 20.93 0.56
CA GLU A 161 13.77 22.14 1.18
C GLU A 161 12.24 22.15 1.13
N LYS A 162 11.65 21.83 -0.03
CA LYS A 162 10.19 21.72 -0.16
C LYS A 162 9.60 20.65 0.72
N SER A 163 10.28 19.51 0.85
CA SER A 163 9.82 18.40 1.67
C SER A 163 9.90 18.77 3.15
N LEU A 164 11.00 19.39 3.59
CA LEU A 164 11.20 19.90 4.95
C LEU A 164 10.21 21.01 5.34
N ASP A 165 9.90 21.91 4.40
CA ASP A 165 8.92 22.98 4.61
C ASP A 165 7.48 22.41 4.72
N ALA A 166 7.19 21.23 4.14
CA ALA A 166 5.90 20.56 4.23
C ALA A 166 5.80 19.64 5.48
N GLN A 167 6.81 18.82 5.71
CA GLN A 167 6.91 17.91 6.84
C GLN A 167 8.37 17.84 7.30
N TRP A 168 8.60 18.29 8.53
CA TRP A 168 9.94 18.30 9.10
C TRP A 168 10.44 16.87 9.37
N SER A 169 11.70 16.61 9.03
CA SER A 169 12.33 15.31 9.20
C SER A 169 13.82 15.45 9.51
N ASP A 170 14.25 14.86 10.63
CA ASP A 170 15.65 14.77 11.04
C ASP A 170 16.52 14.11 9.94
N THR A 171 15.98 13.09 9.27
CA THR A 171 16.66 12.37 8.17
C THR A 171 16.94 13.30 7.00
N LEU A 172 15.94 14.09 6.58
CA LEU A 172 16.07 15.03 5.48
C LEU A 172 17.01 16.19 5.83
N VAL A 173 16.99 16.68 7.07
CA VAL A 173 17.94 17.71 7.55
C VAL A 173 19.38 17.20 7.52
N ARG A 174 19.61 15.98 8.02
CA ARG A 174 20.94 15.34 7.94
C ARG A 174 21.40 15.23 6.50
N LYS A 175 20.53 14.75 5.60
CA LYS A 175 20.85 14.64 4.18
C LYS A 175 21.19 15.99 3.54
N TYR A 176 20.36 16.99 3.81
CA TYR A 176 20.56 18.37 3.34
C TYR A 176 21.95 18.86 3.74
N SER A 177 22.32 18.73 5.02
CA SER A 177 23.64 19.17 5.51
C SER A 177 24.81 18.52 4.77
N LEU A 178 24.73 17.24 4.41
CA LEU A 178 25.82 16.52 3.76
C LEU A 178 26.01 16.92 2.30
N LEU A 179 24.95 17.36 1.62
CA LEU A 179 25.04 17.84 0.23
C LEU A 179 25.89 19.10 0.09
N CYS A 180 26.19 19.82 1.18
CA CYS A 180 27.07 21.00 1.13
C CYS A 180 28.49 20.68 0.66
N LEU A 181 28.93 19.42 0.79
CA LEU A 181 30.23 18.96 0.30
C LEU A 181 30.32 18.95 -1.24
N ARG A 182 29.18 18.92 -1.93
CA ARG A 182 29.08 19.01 -3.40
C ARG A 182 28.74 20.41 -3.89
N SER A 183 28.32 21.30 -2.99
CA SER A 183 27.95 22.68 -3.33
C SER A 183 29.16 23.49 -3.73
N ASP A 184 29.01 24.34 -4.76
CA ASP A 184 29.93 25.45 -4.98
C ASP A 184 29.81 26.49 -3.85
N ASP A 185 30.73 27.46 -3.79
CA ASP A 185 30.77 28.41 -2.68
C ASP A 185 29.52 29.29 -2.60
N LYS A 186 28.93 29.66 -3.75
CA LYS A 186 27.69 30.45 -3.79
C LYS A 186 26.51 29.65 -3.22
N MET A 187 26.39 28.39 -3.65
CA MET A 187 25.35 27.48 -3.17
C MET A 187 25.53 27.17 -1.69
N ALA A 188 26.77 26.98 -1.21
CA ALA A 188 27.05 26.74 0.20
C ALA A 188 26.57 27.90 1.09
N VAL A 189 26.74 29.15 0.66
CA VAL A 189 26.24 30.34 1.38
C VAL A 189 24.71 30.35 1.41
N GLN A 190 24.06 30.10 0.26
CA GLN A 190 22.60 30.06 0.17
C GLN A 190 21.99 28.95 1.06
N GLN A 191 22.66 27.80 1.08
CA GLN A 191 22.27 26.65 1.88
C GLN A 191 22.31 26.97 3.38
N LEU A 192 23.39 27.62 3.84
CA LEU A 192 23.51 28.08 5.22
C LEU A 192 22.41 29.11 5.56
N GLN A 193 22.18 30.09 4.69
CA GLN A 193 21.14 31.11 4.91
C GLN A 193 19.74 30.51 5.02
N LYS A 194 19.38 29.55 4.16
CA LYS A 194 18.10 28.84 4.23
C LYS A 194 17.96 28.06 5.53
N ALA A 195 19.01 27.36 5.96
CA ALA A 195 19.01 26.63 7.22
C ALA A 195 18.94 27.53 8.46
N GLU A 196 19.63 28.68 8.46
CA GLU A 196 19.51 29.69 9.52
C GLU A 196 18.08 30.26 9.58
N GLY A 197 17.39 30.35 8.43
CA GLY A 197 15.98 30.67 8.38
C GLY A 197 15.08 29.69 9.14
N TRP A 198 15.36 28.38 9.05
CA TRP A 198 14.64 27.35 9.82
C TRP A 198 14.91 27.44 11.32
N LEU A 199 16.08 27.94 11.72
CA LEU A 199 16.45 28.06 13.15
C LEU A 199 15.49 28.99 13.91
N ASN A 200 14.94 30.02 13.25
CA ASN A 200 14.01 30.98 13.87
C ASN A 200 12.75 30.31 14.45
N SER A 201 12.31 29.19 13.90
CA SER A 201 11.16 28.43 14.41
C SER A 201 11.58 27.17 15.19
N ARG A 202 12.87 26.81 15.17
CA ARG A 202 13.40 25.54 15.68
C ARG A 202 14.73 25.71 16.42
N GLU A 203 14.80 26.66 17.35
CA GLU A 203 16.04 27.03 18.04
C GLU A 203 16.69 25.91 18.87
N GLN A 204 15.89 24.93 19.29
CA GLN A 204 16.29 23.80 20.14
C GLN A 204 16.26 22.45 19.41
N ASP A 205 16.26 22.47 18.07
CA ASP A 205 16.38 21.24 17.28
C ASP A 205 17.86 20.84 17.15
N ALA A 206 18.24 19.78 17.87
CA ALA A 206 19.62 19.30 17.91
C ALA A 206 20.15 18.88 16.53
N VAL A 207 19.30 18.33 15.65
CA VAL A 207 19.69 17.86 14.33
C VAL A 207 19.86 19.03 13.36
N LEU A 208 18.99 20.05 13.47
CA LEU A 208 19.18 21.31 12.75
C LEU A 208 20.47 22.02 13.16
N LEU A 209 20.78 22.04 14.45
CA LEU A 209 22.02 22.64 14.96
C LEU A 209 23.26 21.89 14.45
N LEU A 210 23.23 20.56 14.40
CA LEU A 210 24.30 19.79 13.74
C LEU A 210 24.43 20.17 12.25
N ALA A 211 23.31 20.25 11.54
CA ALA A 211 23.31 20.66 10.13
C ALA A 211 23.89 22.06 9.93
N LEU A 212 23.52 23.03 10.78
CA LEU A 212 24.09 24.38 10.77
C LEU A 212 25.58 24.39 11.09
N GLY A 213 26.04 23.52 11.99
CA GLY A 213 27.45 23.28 12.27
C GLY A 213 28.21 22.88 11.00
N ARG A 214 27.72 21.85 10.29
CA ARG A 214 28.29 21.36 9.02
C ARG A 214 28.31 22.42 7.92
N LEU A 215 27.19 23.12 7.75
CA LEU A 215 27.07 24.20 6.76
C LEU A 215 28.03 25.35 7.09
N SER A 216 28.18 25.70 8.36
CA SER A 216 29.15 26.70 8.81
C SER A 216 30.59 26.25 8.56
N LEU A 217 30.92 24.97 8.77
CA LEU A 217 32.23 24.39 8.42
C LEU A 217 32.50 24.51 6.92
N ARG A 218 31.53 24.16 6.06
CA ARG A 218 31.69 24.28 4.60
C ARG A 218 31.93 25.73 4.15
N ASN A 219 31.34 26.68 4.85
CA ASN A 219 31.51 28.13 4.63
C ASN A 219 32.71 28.72 5.40
N GLN A 220 33.53 27.91 6.06
CA GLN A 220 34.71 28.33 6.85
C GLN A 220 34.39 29.30 8.01
N LEU A 221 33.17 29.24 8.54
CA LEU A 221 32.71 30.03 9.68
C LEU A 221 32.94 29.26 10.99
N TRP A 222 34.21 29.05 11.34
CA TRP A 222 34.63 28.15 12.42
C TRP A 222 34.02 28.44 13.79
N GLY A 223 33.92 29.74 14.15
CA GLY A 223 33.31 30.16 15.41
C GLY A 223 31.83 29.78 15.48
N LYS A 224 31.05 30.11 14.43
CA LYS A 224 29.64 29.72 14.33
C LYS A 224 29.48 28.20 14.34
N ALA A 225 30.33 27.49 13.60
CA ALA A 225 30.29 26.03 13.54
C ALA A 225 30.46 25.42 14.93
N ARG A 226 31.46 25.87 15.70
CA ARG A 226 31.67 25.46 17.08
C ARG A 226 30.42 25.75 17.93
N ASP A 227 29.93 26.98 17.90
CA ASP A 227 28.81 27.38 18.75
C ASP A 227 27.53 26.57 18.44
N TYR A 228 27.25 26.26 17.17
CA TYR A 228 26.14 25.39 16.79
C TYR A 228 26.32 23.94 17.24
N LEU A 229 27.51 23.36 17.06
CA LEU A 229 27.81 21.99 17.48
C LEU A 229 27.77 21.83 19.01
N GLU A 230 28.30 22.80 19.76
CA GLU A 230 28.22 22.81 21.22
C GLU A 230 26.77 22.88 21.70
N ARG A 231 25.93 23.70 21.06
CA ARG A 231 24.49 23.77 21.37
C ARG A 231 23.78 22.46 21.04
N SER A 232 24.08 21.85 19.90
CA SER A 232 23.53 20.54 19.52
C SER A 232 23.87 19.49 20.59
N LEU A 233 25.14 19.40 21.00
CA LEU A 233 25.63 18.44 21.98
C LEU A 233 25.01 18.63 23.38
N LYS A 234 24.71 19.89 23.77
CA LYS A 234 24.00 20.21 25.01
C LYS A 234 22.54 19.73 25.01
N LEU A 235 21.88 19.74 23.85
CA LEU A 235 20.49 19.33 23.71
C LEU A 235 20.35 17.82 23.57
N ARG A 236 21.24 17.20 22.79
CA ARG A 236 21.29 15.76 22.57
C ARG A 236 22.73 15.32 22.52
N GLN A 237 23.09 14.39 23.40
CA GLN A 237 24.39 13.75 23.35
C GLN A 237 24.41 12.78 22.16
N ASP A 238 25.20 13.13 21.14
CA ASP A 238 25.34 12.38 19.90
C ASP A 238 26.84 12.27 19.57
N TYR A 239 27.32 11.03 19.40
CA TYR A 239 28.73 10.73 19.13
C TYR A 239 29.21 11.36 17.82
N GLU A 240 28.32 11.51 16.83
CA GLU A 240 28.63 12.15 15.56
C GLU A 240 28.94 13.64 15.76
N VAL A 241 28.09 14.35 16.52
CA VAL A 241 28.30 15.77 16.87
C VAL A 241 29.59 15.94 17.66
N PHE A 242 29.83 15.04 18.62
CA PHE A 242 31.05 15.05 19.42
C PHE A 242 32.30 14.88 18.55
N ALA A 243 32.33 13.89 17.65
CA ALA A 243 33.46 13.64 16.77
C ALA A 243 33.74 14.81 15.82
N GLU A 244 32.69 15.43 15.27
CA GLU A 244 32.84 16.61 14.42
C GLU A 244 33.38 17.83 15.19
N LEU A 245 32.88 18.06 16.41
CA LEU A 245 33.36 19.14 17.28
C LEU A 245 34.81 18.91 17.72
N ALA A 246 35.17 17.69 18.11
CA ALA A 246 36.53 17.32 18.50
C ALA A 246 37.52 17.58 17.36
N ARG A 247 37.17 17.17 16.14
CA ARG A 247 37.97 17.44 14.93
C ARG A 247 38.15 18.93 14.69
N LEU A 248 37.08 19.73 14.84
CA LEU A 248 37.14 21.18 14.72
C LEU A 248 38.08 21.79 15.78
N LEU A 249 37.93 21.44 17.06
CA LEU A 249 38.76 21.98 18.15
C LEU A 249 40.24 21.62 17.99
N GLN A 250 40.54 20.41 17.50
CA GLN A 250 41.91 20.01 17.18
C GLN A 250 42.48 20.89 16.06
N SER A 251 41.72 21.15 14.99
CA SER A 251 42.14 22.02 13.90
C SER A 251 42.31 23.50 14.32
N LEU A 252 41.54 23.95 15.32
CA LEU A 252 41.67 25.27 15.93
C LEU A 252 42.80 25.38 16.96
N LYS A 253 43.54 24.29 17.23
CA LYS A 253 44.59 24.22 18.27
C LYS A 253 44.06 24.57 19.67
N GLU A 254 42.82 24.17 19.98
CA GLU A 254 42.21 24.29 21.31
C GLU A 254 42.03 22.90 21.99
N PRO A 255 43.10 22.10 22.20
CA PRO A 255 42.98 20.72 22.66
C PRO A 255 42.45 20.59 24.10
N GLU A 256 42.68 21.57 24.96
CA GLU A 256 42.19 21.56 26.35
C GLU A 256 40.67 21.53 26.43
N ARG A 257 39.99 22.23 25.52
CA ARG A 257 38.52 22.19 25.42
C ARG A 257 38.04 20.84 24.94
N ASN A 258 38.76 20.23 23.98
CA ASN A 258 38.44 18.90 23.48
C ASN A 258 38.50 17.84 24.60
N ALA A 259 39.52 17.90 25.47
CA ALA A 259 39.63 17.00 26.62
C ALA A 259 38.41 17.08 27.57
N ARG A 260 37.85 18.29 27.78
CA ARG A 260 36.63 18.46 28.59
C ARG A 260 35.40 17.81 27.96
N TYR A 261 35.23 17.96 26.65
CA TYR A 261 34.14 17.30 25.93
C TYR A 261 34.32 15.79 25.92
N LEU A 262 35.55 15.29 25.78
CA LEU A 262 35.86 13.87 25.85
C LEU A 262 35.47 13.29 27.21
N LEU A 263 35.86 13.93 28.30
CA LEU A 263 35.46 13.55 29.66
C LEU A 263 33.94 13.49 29.81
N ALA A 264 33.22 14.51 29.32
CA ALA A 264 31.75 14.53 29.39
C ALA A 264 31.11 13.37 28.59
N ALA A 265 31.64 13.04 27.41
CA ALA A 265 31.13 11.96 26.57
C ALA A 265 31.48 10.57 27.14
N THR A 266 32.69 10.38 27.67
CA THR A 266 33.12 9.10 28.25
C THR A 266 32.48 8.82 29.60
N THR A 267 32.10 9.86 30.37
CA THR A 267 31.41 9.69 31.67
C THR A 267 30.09 8.93 31.54
N LEU A 268 29.37 9.05 30.41
CA LEU A 268 28.15 8.27 30.19
C LEU A 268 28.46 6.81 29.88
N ILE A 269 29.42 6.57 28.99
CA ILE A 269 29.84 5.21 28.63
C ILE A 269 30.43 4.50 29.86
N SER A 270 31.14 5.23 30.71
CA SER A 270 31.83 4.66 31.86
C SER A 270 30.92 4.20 32.98
N GLN A 271 29.63 4.58 32.99
CA GLN A 271 28.68 4.08 33.98
C GLN A 271 28.38 2.59 33.81
N ASP A 272 28.52 2.07 32.59
CA ASP A 272 28.26 0.66 32.25
C ASP A 272 29.56 -0.13 32.01
N LEU A 273 30.73 0.48 32.24
CA LEU A 273 31.99 -0.21 32.03
C LEU A 273 32.26 -1.21 33.18
N PRO A 274 32.71 -2.44 32.86
CA PRO A 274 33.17 -3.36 33.89
C PRO A 274 34.34 -2.77 34.67
N ASP A 275 34.35 -2.98 36.00
CA ASP A 275 35.42 -2.54 36.91
C ASP A 275 36.71 -3.36 36.72
N PHE A 276 37.41 -3.12 35.61
CA PHE A 276 38.77 -3.60 35.44
C PHE A 276 39.75 -2.76 36.27
N PRO A 277 40.81 -3.36 36.85
CA PRO A 277 41.83 -2.62 37.59
C PRO A 277 42.48 -1.59 36.67
N GLN A 278 42.46 -0.32 37.10
CA GLN A 278 43.09 0.80 36.41
C GLN A 278 44.51 1.00 36.95
N PRO A 279 45.47 1.45 36.13
CA PRO A 279 46.79 1.85 36.62
C PRO A 279 46.68 3.06 37.55
N ASP A 280 47.50 3.06 38.61
CA ASP A 280 47.65 4.18 39.55
C ASP A 280 48.20 5.46 38.87
#